data_AF-A0A3C0TEB6-F1
#
_entry.id   AF-A0A3C0TEB6-F1
#
_cell.length_a   1.000
_cell.length_b   1.000
_cell.length_c   1.000
_cell.angle_alpha   90.00
_cell.angle_beta   90.00
_cell.angle_gamma   90.00
#
_symmetry.space_group_name_H-M   'P 1'
#
loop_
_entity.id
_entity.type
_entity.pdbx_description
1 polymer ?
#
loop_
_entity_poly.entity_id
_entity_poly.type
_entity_poly.pdbx_seq_one_letter_code
_entity_poly.pdbx_strand_id
1 'polypeptide(L)'
;MSMKKRIVSTVLLTTLVIGSLAPAKTATMAGIKLNKTSVKLEVGKSVTLKVKGTKKKVTWTSSKPKIAKVNKSGKVTAKKAGSAVIKAKVAKKTLKCKVKVTSAAKAVPLGTYWSKDSEAAASLREYVSTVTNEKDPGYIPAEDRIAVFDMDGTLMCETYFTYYDTMMFIDFCLKDHPERVEADTVEAAKAIHPGYKADIALAKQFAKAYKGMTVDEFYDYVVSFGEKYTDSFNNMRYKDGFYLPMVELVKYLYDNDFKVYVVSGTEVTTTRAIVANSPIAKYVPSERVIGSEFETETNGNLDAGFDNGYVYQKGDSFVFTGNFIQKNLNIRKPINIMRNIGKQPVLAFGNSSTDSSMMDHCIDGNVYKAAAYMVVADDETREWGKESNWTDKTPGYIEKGYVPVSMKNDFAQIYPEGITKAETQEKTEETVPAAA
;
A
#
# COMPACT_ATOMS: atom_id res chain seq x y z
N MET A 1 85.10 52.32 42.57
CA MET A 1 85.42 52.51 41.14
C MET A 1 84.28 51.96 40.29
N SER A 2 83.77 52.81 39.40
CA SER A 2 82.81 52.61 38.29
C SER A 2 81.38 52.12 38.60
N MET A 3 80.42 53.02 38.37
CA MET A 3 78.98 52.95 38.69
C MET A 3 78.19 52.03 37.74
N LYS A 4 77.35 51.18 38.35
CA LYS A 4 76.21 50.48 37.71
C LYS A 4 74.94 51.33 37.86
N LYS A 5 74.04 51.28 36.87
CA LYS A 5 72.56 51.41 37.01
C LYS A 5 71.94 51.18 35.62
N ARG A 6 71.31 50.03 35.33
CA ARG A 6 69.95 49.57 35.68
C ARG A 6 68.84 50.49 35.16
N ILE A 7 68.17 50.03 34.11
CA ILE A 7 66.88 50.53 33.62
C ILE A 7 65.85 49.42 33.83
N VAL A 8 64.73 49.77 34.46
CA VAL A 8 63.56 48.94 34.71
C VAL A 8 62.45 49.43 33.77
N SER A 9 61.80 48.49 33.07
CA SER A 9 60.68 48.74 32.16
C SER A 9 59.36 48.85 32.91
N THR A 10 58.57 49.88 32.58
CA THR A 10 57.14 49.94 32.86
C THR A 10 56.40 50.31 31.58
N VAL A 11 55.33 49.56 31.33
CA VAL A 11 54.44 49.54 30.18
C VAL A 11 53.64 50.84 30.04
N LEU A 12 53.47 51.33 28.82
CA LEU A 12 52.48 52.36 28.48
C LEU A 12 51.61 51.88 27.30
N LEU A 13 50.31 51.78 27.57
CA LEU A 13 49.25 51.35 26.66
C LEU A 13 48.93 52.49 25.67
N THR A 14 49.05 52.25 24.36
CA THR A 14 48.49 53.13 23.33
C THR A 14 47.58 52.32 22.41
N THR A 15 46.32 52.72 22.34
CA THR A 15 45.25 52.11 21.55
C THR A 15 45.37 52.54 20.09
N LEU A 16 45.68 51.60 19.20
CA LEU A 16 45.62 51.79 17.75
C LEU A 16 44.28 51.27 17.23
N VAL A 17 43.38 52.18 16.85
CA VAL A 17 42.13 51.87 16.14
C VAL A 17 42.48 51.58 14.68
N ILE A 18 42.50 50.31 14.29
CA ILE A 18 42.55 49.91 12.89
C ILE A 18 41.09 49.75 12.43
N GLY A 19 40.64 50.67 11.59
CA GLY A 19 39.33 50.61 10.95
C GLY A 19 39.17 49.33 10.13
N SER A 20 38.04 48.66 10.32
CA SER A 20 37.66 47.46 9.59
C SER A 20 37.37 47.79 8.13
N LEU A 21 38.22 47.31 7.21
CA LEU A 21 37.80 47.10 5.83
C LEU A 21 36.86 45.89 5.80
N ALA A 22 35.56 46.15 5.76
CA ALA A 22 34.59 45.14 5.40
C ALA A 22 34.88 44.65 3.96
N PRO A 23 34.90 43.34 3.69
CA PRO A 23 35.04 42.85 2.34
C PRO A 23 33.82 43.29 1.52
N ALA A 24 34.07 43.88 0.34
CA ALA A 24 33.03 44.29 -0.58
C ALA A 24 32.13 43.09 -0.92
N LYS A 25 30.81 43.23 -0.70
CA LYS A 25 29.80 42.29 -1.20
C LYS A 25 29.87 42.24 -2.73
N THR A 26 30.56 41.25 -3.27
CA THR A 26 30.39 40.85 -4.68
C THR A 26 29.01 40.26 -4.86
N ALA A 27 28.08 41.07 -5.37
CA ALA A 27 26.78 40.60 -5.80
C ALA A 27 26.96 39.61 -6.96
N THR A 28 26.82 38.32 -6.69
CA THR A 28 26.76 37.29 -7.73
C THR A 28 25.60 37.60 -8.66
N MET A 29 25.88 37.82 -9.95
CA MET A 29 24.87 37.94 -11.00
C MET A 29 23.93 36.72 -10.96
N ALA A 30 22.69 36.91 -10.52
CA ALA A 30 21.70 35.85 -10.45
C ALA A 30 21.48 35.23 -11.84
N GLY A 31 21.88 33.97 -12.02
CA GLY A 31 21.76 33.26 -13.28
C GLY A 31 20.29 33.14 -13.76
N ILE A 32 20.10 33.28 -15.08
CA ILE A 32 18.79 33.10 -15.74
C ILE A 32 18.26 31.67 -15.47
N LYS A 33 17.09 31.55 -14.84
CA LYS A 33 16.50 30.24 -14.45
C LYS A 33 14.98 30.20 -14.57
N LEU A 34 14.40 29.00 -14.70
CA LEU A 34 12.96 28.78 -14.64
C LEU A 34 12.47 28.77 -13.19
N ASN A 35 11.21 29.15 -12.95
CA ASN A 35 10.55 28.95 -11.67
C ASN A 35 10.28 27.46 -11.36
N LYS A 36 10.11 26.62 -12.38
CA LYS A 36 9.89 25.17 -12.26
C LYS A 36 10.57 24.42 -13.40
N THR A 37 11.29 23.35 -13.09
CA THR A 37 11.97 22.47 -14.07
C THR A 37 11.23 21.15 -14.32
N SER A 38 10.23 20.84 -13.49
CA SER A 38 9.30 19.72 -13.67
C SER A 38 7.91 20.09 -13.15
N VAL A 39 6.85 19.64 -13.82
CA VAL A 39 5.45 19.79 -13.40
C VAL A 39 4.64 18.55 -13.79
N LYS A 40 3.72 18.14 -12.90
CA LYS A 40 2.65 17.18 -13.18
C LYS A 40 1.34 17.96 -13.33
N LEU A 41 0.55 17.69 -14.37
CA LEU A 41 -0.71 18.36 -14.65
C LEU A 41 -1.75 17.34 -15.12
N GLU A 42 -3.00 17.48 -14.71
CA GLU A 42 -4.10 16.77 -15.33
C GLU A 42 -4.53 17.41 -16.65
N VAL A 43 -5.07 16.63 -17.57
CA VAL A 43 -5.72 17.13 -18.78
C VAL A 43 -6.72 18.24 -18.43
N GLY A 44 -6.61 19.38 -19.10
CA GLY A 44 -7.45 20.57 -18.86
C GLY A 44 -6.85 21.58 -17.89
N LYS A 45 -5.97 21.17 -16.97
CA LYS A 45 -5.31 22.10 -16.03
C LYS A 45 -4.18 22.89 -16.70
N SER A 46 -3.73 23.96 -16.04
CA SER A 46 -2.67 24.81 -16.56
C SER A 46 -1.75 25.38 -15.48
N VAL A 47 -0.51 25.69 -15.85
CA VAL A 47 0.48 26.34 -14.99
C VAL A 47 1.24 27.38 -15.79
N THR A 48 1.65 28.49 -15.15
CA THR A 48 2.48 29.50 -15.80
C THR A 48 3.95 29.33 -15.41
N LEU A 49 4.79 29.09 -16.41
CA LEU A 49 6.24 29.09 -16.26
C LEU A 49 6.78 30.51 -16.43
N LYS A 50 7.72 30.90 -15.56
CA LYS A 50 8.37 32.21 -15.57
C LYS A 50 9.89 32.03 -15.62
N VAL A 51 10.56 32.84 -16.44
CA VAL A 51 12.02 32.93 -16.45
C VAL A 51 12.44 34.08 -15.53
N LYS A 52 13.21 33.79 -14.49
CA LYS A 52 13.79 34.77 -13.55
C LYS A 52 15.18 35.20 -14.01
N GLY A 53 15.61 36.40 -13.63
CA GLY A 53 16.96 36.91 -13.90
C GLY A 53 17.17 37.51 -15.29
N THR A 54 16.10 37.87 -16.00
CA THR A 54 16.19 38.51 -17.33
C THR A 54 14.99 39.41 -17.59
N LYS A 55 15.22 40.54 -18.30
CA LYS A 55 14.15 41.37 -18.91
C LYS A 55 13.99 41.10 -20.41
N LYS A 56 14.87 40.26 -20.99
CA LYS A 56 14.84 39.93 -22.42
C LYS A 56 13.61 39.09 -22.76
N LYS A 57 13.08 39.28 -23.97
CA LYS A 57 11.95 38.51 -24.50
C LYS A 57 12.24 37.01 -24.48
N VAL A 58 11.27 36.24 -23.99
CA VAL A 58 11.34 34.78 -23.90
C VAL A 58 10.50 34.16 -25.02
N THR A 59 11.08 33.20 -25.75
CA THR A 59 10.34 32.42 -26.74
C THR A 59 10.04 31.04 -26.17
N TRP A 60 8.76 30.67 -26.13
CA TRP A 60 8.28 29.41 -25.58
C TRP A 60 7.93 28.41 -26.68
N THR A 61 8.33 27.15 -26.51
CA THR A 61 7.95 26.05 -27.41
C THR A 61 7.64 24.78 -26.61
N SER A 62 6.82 23.90 -27.18
CA SER A 62 6.54 22.57 -26.62
C SER A 62 7.03 21.50 -27.58
N SER A 63 7.67 20.45 -27.05
CA SER A 63 8.08 19.29 -27.85
C SER A 63 6.89 18.46 -28.33
N LYS A 64 5.75 18.50 -27.62
CA LYS A 64 4.53 17.77 -27.97
C LYS A 64 3.30 18.65 -27.67
N PRO A 65 2.97 19.63 -28.55
CA PRO A 65 1.87 20.57 -28.33
C PRO A 65 0.48 19.92 -28.18
N LYS A 66 0.30 18.69 -28.69
CA LYS A 66 -0.91 17.88 -28.50
C LYS A 66 -1.04 17.31 -27.08
N ILE A 67 0.07 17.20 -26.32
CA ILE A 67 0.11 16.74 -24.93
C ILE A 67 0.09 17.94 -23.98
N ALA A 68 0.99 18.91 -24.18
CA ALA A 68 1.03 20.15 -23.40
C ALA A 68 1.32 21.34 -24.31
N LYS A 69 0.42 22.32 -24.36
CA LYS A 69 0.54 23.53 -25.19
C LYS A 69 1.02 24.69 -24.33
N VAL A 70 2.04 25.42 -24.77
CA VAL A 70 2.49 26.66 -24.12
C VAL A 70 2.15 27.87 -24.98
N ASN A 71 1.68 28.96 -24.38
CA ASN A 71 1.40 30.21 -25.08
C ASN A 71 2.58 31.21 -24.98
N LYS A 72 2.42 32.41 -25.57
CA LYS A 72 3.45 33.46 -25.58
C LYS A 72 3.81 33.98 -24.18
N SER A 73 2.92 33.88 -23.19
CA SER A 73 3.17 34.31 -21.80
C SER A 73 3.75 33.21 -20.89
N GLY A 74 4.02 32.01 -21.43
CA GLY A 74 4.54 30.88 -20.65
C GLY A 74 3.46 30.08 -19.91
N LYS A 75 2.16 30.33 -20.18
CA LYS A 75 1.06 29.49 -19.68
C LYS A 75 1.05 28.17 -20.44
N VAL A 76 1.29 27.08 -19.72
CA VAL A 76 1.27 25.70 -20.19
C VAL A 76 -0.08 25.09 -19.84
N THR A 77 -0.82 24.63 -20.85
CA THR A 77 -2.10 23.93 -20.73
C THR A 77 -1.93 22.47 -21.10
N ALA A 78 -2.35 21.57 -20.21
CA ALA A 78 -2.37 20.13 -20.44
C ALA A 78 -3.55 19.74 -21.34
N LYS A 79 -3.30 18.94 -22.36
CA LYS A 79 -4.27 18.58 -23.41
C LYS A 79 -4.54 17.09 -23.53
N LYS A 80 -3.51 16.26 -23.39
CA LYS A 80 -3.61 14.81 -23.49
C LYS A 80 -2.59 14.17 -22.56
N ALA A 81 -2.94 13.03 -21.97
CA ALA A 81 -2.02 12.23 -21.17
C ALA A 81 -0.71 11.94 -21.93
N GLY A 82 0.40 11.94 -21.20
CA GLY A 82 1.74 11.68 -21.71
C GLY A 82 2.76 12.73 -21.27
N SER A 83 3.99 12.64 -21.78
CA SER A 83 5.09 13.53 -21.37
C SER A 83 5.49 14.49 -22.48
N ALA A 84 5.68 15.76 -22.14
CA ALA A 84 6.16 16.82 -23.02
C ALA A 84 7.28 17.62 -22.35
N VAL A 85 8.12 18.29 -23.14
CA VAL A 85 9.13 19.22 -22.65
C VAL A 85 8.81 20.62 -23.16
N ILE A 86 8.62 21.55 -22.23
CA ILE A 86 8.48 22.97 -22.53
C ILE A 86 9.86 23.60 -22.53
N LYS A 87 10.22 24.29 -23.62
CA LYS A 87 11.49 24.99 -23.78
C LYS A 87 11.27 26.50 -23.73
N ALA A 88 12.05 27.19 -22.91
CA ALA A 88 12.12 28.65 -22.86
C ALA A 88 13.47 29.11 -23.44
N LYS A 89 13.45 29.77 -24.59
CA LYS A 89 14.65 30.31 -25.23
C LYS A 89 14.79 31.80 -24.90
N VAL A 90 15.95 32.18 -24.35
CA VAL A 90 16.30 33.57 -24.01
C VAL A 90 17.72 33.84 -24.50
N ALA A 91 17.87 34.73 -25.47
CA ALA A 91 19.14 34.94 -26.18
C ALA A 91 19.71 33.60 -26.70
N LYS A 92 20.94 33.25 -26.30
CA LYS A 92 21.61 31.99 -26.68
C LYS A 92 21.32 30.81 -25.71
N LYS A 93 20.55 31.02 -24.63
CA LYS A 93 20.27 29.98 -23.62
C LYS A 93 18.89 29.34 -23.85
N THR A 94 18.80 28.04 -23.59
CA THR A 94 17.53 27.28 -23.63
C THR A 94 17.32 26.57 -22.30
N LEU A 95 16.24 26.93 -21.60
CA LEU A 95 15.81 26.27 -20.37
C LEU A 95 14.71 25.24 -20.69
N LYS A 96 14.62 24.16 -19.92
CA LYS A 96 13.67 23.07 -20.13
C LYS A 96 12.85 22.80 -18.88
N CYS A 97 11.56 22.54 -19.05
CA CYS A 97 10.65 22.06 -18.03
C CYS A 97 10.03 20.73 -18.51
N LYS A 98 10.15 19.66 -17.72
CA LYS A 98 9.48 18.39 -17.99
C LYS A 98 8.02 18.50 -17.53
N VAL A 99 7.08 18.16 -18.41
CA VAL A 99 5.63 18.17 -18.12
C VAL A 99 5.11 16.75 -18.25
N LYS A 100 4.65 16.15 -17.15
CA LYS A 100 3.91 14.89 -17.17
C LYS A 100 2.42 15.22 -17.09
N VAL A 101 1.71 14.96 -18.17
CA VAL A 101 0.26 15.10 -18.22
C VAL A 101 -0.37 13.75 -17.86
N THR A 102 -1.19 13.74 -16.82
CA THR A 102 -2.07 12.61 -16.52
C THR A 102 -3.42 12.86 -17.17
N SER A 103 -4.07 11.82 -17.70
CA SER A 103 -5.49 11.91 -17.99
C SER A 103 -6.21 12.27 -16.70
N ALA A 104 -7.18 13.19 -16.76
CA ALA A 104 -8.30 13.06 -15.84
C ALA A 104 -8.92 11.71 -16.22
N ALA A 105 -8.62 10.66 -15.48
CA ALA A 105 -9.40 9.45 -15.64
C ALA A 105 -10.84 9.91 -15.42
N LYS A 106 -11.73 9.71 -16.39
CA LYS A 106 -13.11 9.46 -15.98
C LYS A 106 -12.95 8.28 -15.03
N ALA A 107 -13.10 8.53 -13.73
CA ALA A 107 -13.07 7.48 -12.73
C ALA A 107 -13.91 6.34 -13.30
N VAL A 108 -13.34 5.14 -13.41
CA VAL A 108 -14.14 3.99 -13.82
C VAL A 108 -15.25 3.92 -12.78
N PRO A 109 -16.52 4.17 -13.17
CA PRO A 109 -17.58 4.27 -12.19
C PRO A 109 -17.68 2.92 -11.49
N LEU A 110 -17.71 2.94 -10.16
CA LEU A 110 -17.93 1.75 -9.33
C LEU A 110 -19.29 1.15 -9.69
N GLY A 111 -19.34 0.19 -10.62
CA GLY A 111 -20.60 -0.27 -11.20
C GLY A 111 -20.49 -1.34 -12.27
N THR A 112 -19.28 -1.82 -12.58
CA THR A 112 -19.08 -2.94 -13.50
C THR A 112 -19.38 -4.26 -12.80
N TYR A 113 -18.83 -4.44 -11.60
CA TYR A 113 -18.99 -5.67 -10.81
C TYR A 113 -19.86 -5.47 -9.56
N TRP A 114 -20.29 -4.23 -9.30
CA TRP A 114 -21.27 -3.91 -8.28
C TRP A 114 -22.69 -3.96 -8.86
N SER A 115 -23.65 -4.41 -8.04
CA SER A 115 -25.06 -4.34 -8.37
C SER A 115 -25.48 -2.88 -8.58
N LYS A 116 -26.39 -2.66 -9.53
CA LYS A 116 -26.88 -1.31 -9.85
C LYS A 116 -27.61 -0.66 -8.67
N ASP A 117 -28.27 -1.49 -7.88
CA ASP A 117 -29.08 -1.08 -6.73
C ASP A 117 -28.29 -1.15 -5.41
N SER A 118 -26.97 -1.37 -5.47
CA SER A 118 -26.11 -1.40 -4.29
C SER A 118 -26.08 -0.04 -3.59
N GLU A 119 -26.70 0.04 -2.42
CA GLU A 119 -26.69 1.23 -1.56
C GLU A 119 -25.28 1.51 -1.02
N ALA A 120 -24.51 0.46 -0.70
CA ALA A 120 -23.13 0.61 -0.27
C ALA A 120 -22.28 1.28 -1.36
N ALA A 121 -22.38 0.80 -2.61
CA ALA A 121 -21.68 1.41 -3.74
C ALA A 121 -22.16 2.86 -4.00
N ALA A 122 -23.46 3.14 -3.84
CA ALA A 122 -24.00 4.49 -3.98
C ALA A 122 -23.42 5.44 -2.93
N SER A 123 -23.43 5.05 -1.66
CA SER A 123 -22.86 5.85 -0.56
C SER A 123 -21.36 6.13 -0.76
N LEU A 124 -20.62 5.16 -1.31
CA LEU A 124 -19.19 5.30 -1.56
C LEU A 124 -18.89 6.23 -2.72
N ARG A 125 -19.69 6.18 -3.80
CA ARG A 125 -19.62 7.15 -4.90
C ARG A 125 -19.93 8.57 -4.41
N GLU A 126 -20.93 8.73 -3.55
CA GLU A 126 -21.26 10.02 -2.95
C GLU A 126 -20.11 10.53 -2.07
N TYR A 127 -19.60 9.69 -1.16
CA TYR A 127 -18.45 10.02 -0.32
C TYR A 127 -17.26 10.50 -1.15
N VAL A 128 -16.86 9.73 -2.16
CA VAL A 128 -15.71 10.08 -3.02
C VAL A 128 -15.98 11.37 -3.80
N SER A 129 -17.20 11.57 -4.33
CA SER A 129 -17.58 12.82 -5.01
C SER A 129 -17.44 14.04 -4.09
N THR A 130 -17.88 13.94 -2.84
CA THR A 130 -17.76 15.01 -1.83
C THR A 130 -16.30 15.31 -1.52
N VAL A 131 -15.52 14.30 -1.10
CA VAL A 131 -14.18 14.53 -0.55
C VAL A 131 -13.12 14.88 -1.60
N THR A 132 -13.42 14.68 -2.88
CA THR A 132 -12.52 15.03 -4.00
C THR A 132 -12.86 16.37 -4.65
N ASN A 133 -14.01 16.96 -4.35
CA ASN A 133 -14.42 18.24 -4.90
C ASN A 133 -13.84 19.41 -4.08
N GLU A 134 -12.82 20.11 -4.61
CA GLU A 134 -12.14 21.25 -3.95
C GLU A 134 -13.08 22.39 -3.49
N LYS A 135 -14.32 22.45 -3.98
CA LYS A 135 -15.31 23.46 -3.59
C LYS A 135 -16.28 22.98 -2.52
N ASP A 136 -16.28 21.70 -2.23
CA ASP A 136 -17.16 21.11 -1.24
C ASP A 136 -16.56 21.33 0.17
N PRO A 137 -17.36 21.71 1.19
CA PRO A 137 -16.88 21.79 2.57
C PRO A 137 -16.27 20.49 3.10
N GLY A 138 -16.67 19.33 2.54
CA GLY A 138 -16.12 18.02 2.88
C GLY A 138 -14.84 17.64 2.14
N TYR A 139 -14.24 18.55 1.35
CA TYR A 139 -13.01 18.30 0.61
C TYR A 139 -11.86 17.82 1.51
N ILE A 140 -11.16 16.77 1.07
CA ILE A 140 -9.96 16.25 1.72
C ILE A 140 -8.76 16.45 0.76
N PRO A 141 -7.64 17.04 1.20
CA PRO A 141 -6.42 17.12 0.40
C PRO A 141 -5.94 15.72 -0.03
N ALA A 142 -5.43 15.58 -1.24
CA ALA A 142 -5.00 14.28 -1.78
C ALA A 142 -3.92 13.58 -0.91
N GLU A 143 -3.11 14.35 -0.20
CA GLU A 143 -2.12 13.82 0.74
C GLU A 143 -2.71 13.17 2.01
N ASP A 144 -3.99 13.42 2.29
CA ASP A 144 -4.73 12.94 3.46
C ASP A 144 -5.82 11.91 3.10
N ARG A 145 -6.08 11.69 1.80
CA ARG A 145 -6.99 10.64 1.31
C ARG A 145 -6.36 9.25 1.46
N ILE A 146 -6.39 8.68 2.65
CA ILE A 146 -5.87 7.34 2.93
C ILE A 146 -7.04 6.36 3.08
N ALA A 147 -6.98 5.26 2.33
CA ALA A 147 -7.91 4.15 2.46
C ALA A 147 -7.15 2.90 2.89
N VAL A 148 -7.63 2.22 3.94
CA VAL A 148 -7.06 0.97 4.45
C VAL A 148 -8.03 -0.18 4.22
N PHE A 149 -7.50 -1.32 3.78
CA PHE A 149 -8.25 -2.53 3.49
C PHE A 149 -7.65 -3.69 4.27
N ASP A 150 -8.46 -4.51 4.92
CA ASP A 150 -8.05 -5.89 5.16
C ASP A 150 -7.89 -6.65 3.84
N MET A 151 -7.21 -7.80 3.84
CA MET A 151 -7.01 -8.61 2.63
C MET A 151 -7.96 -9.80 2.58
N ASP A 152 -7.83 -10.71 3.53
CA ASP A 152 -8.55 -11.98 3.58
C ASP A 152 -10.03 -11.71 3.87
N GLY A 153 -10.93 -12.22 3.04
CA GLY A 153 -12.39 -11.99 3.14
C GLY A 153 -12.86 -10.57 2.80
N THR A 154 -11.94 -9.63 2.58
CA THR A 154 -12.23 -8.24 2.20
C THR A 154 -11.86 -7.93 0.76
N LEU A 155 -10.61 -8.17 0.36
CA LEU A 155 -10.13 -8.00 -1.02
C LEU A 155 -10.15 -9.30 -1.81
N MET A 156 -10.03 -10.43 -1.13
CA MET A 156 -9.93 -11.77 -1.74
C MET A 156 -10.56 -12.85 -0.86
N CYS A 157 -10.80 -14.02 -1.44
CA CYS A 157 -11.34 -15.19 -0.77
C CYS A 157 -10.52 -15.59 0.48
N GLU A 158 -11.21 -15.77 1.61
CA GLU A 158 -10.69 -16.42 2.84
C GLU A 158 -11.35 -17.79 3.10
N THR A 159 -12.21 -18.20 2.18
CA THR A 159 -13.20 -19.27 2.30
C THR A 159 -12.96 -20.33 1.22
N TYR A 160 -11.68 -20.59 0.91
CA TYR A 160 -11.27 -21.78 0.18
C TYR A 160 -11.69 -23.01 1.03
N PHE A 161 -10.72 -23.68 1.62
CA PHE A 161 -10.93 -24.50 2.82
C PHE A 161 -10.78 -23.57 4.06
N THR A 162 -9.81 -22.66 4.00
CA THR A 162 -9.53 -21.58 4.96
C THR A 162 -8.70 -20.50 4.23
N TYR A 163 -7.96 -19.65 4.94
CA TYR A 163 -7.13 -18.56 4.41
C TYR A 163 -6.06 -19.03 3.41
N TYR A 164 -5.67 -18.15 2.49
CA TYR A 164 -4.62 -18.42 1.50
C TYR A 164 -3.31 -18.90 2.16
N ASP A 165 -2.83 -18.19 3.19
CA ASP A 165 -1.56 -18.49 3.86
C ASP A 165 -1.59 -19.81 4.64
N THR A 166 -2.79 -20.19 5.10
CA THR A 166 -3.04 -21.44 5.81
C THR A 166 -3.09 -22.60 4.83
N MET A 167 -3.71 -22.44 3.65
CA MET A 167 -3.64 -23.43 2.57
C MET A 167 -2.20 -23.62 2.08
N MET A 168 -1.47 -22.53 1.94
CA MET A 168 -0.04 -22.55 1.60
C MET A 168 0.79 -23.30 2.64
N PHE A 169 0.49 -23.11 3.93
CA PHE A 169 1.15 -23.83 5.03
C PHE A 169 0.87 -25.33 4.99
N ILE A 170 -0.37 -25.74 4.74
CA ILE A 170 -0.75 -27.16 4.60
C ILE A 170 0.05 -27.80 3.47
N ASP A 171 0.05 -27.18 2.27
CA ASP A 171 0.79 -27.71 1.12
C ASP A 171 2.30 -27.73 1.37
N PHE A 172 2.86 -26.69 2.00
CA PHE A 172 4.28 -26.64 2.34
C PHE A 172 4.67 -27.82 3.24
N CYS A 173 3.91 -28.04 4.32
CA CYS A 173 4.25 -29.03 5.33
C CYS A 173 3.98 -30.47 4.88
N LEU A 174 2.94 -30.69 4.06
CA LEU A 174 2.45 -32.04 3.77
C LEU A 174 2.79 -32.53 2.36
N LYS A 175 3.11 -31.62 1.42
CA LYS A 175 3.28 -31.97 0.00
C LYS A 175 4.60 -31.47 -0.59
N ASP A 176 4.85 -30.18 -0.50
CA ASP A 176 5.92 -29.52 -1.25
C ASP A 176 7.28 -29.68 -0.57
N HIS A 177 7.32 -29.53 0.76
CA HIS A 177 8.55 -29.51 1.56
C HIS A 177 8.43 -30.24 2.92
N PRO A 178 7.86 -31.46 2.99
CA PRO A 178 7.76 -32.19 4.25
C PRO A 178 9.12 -32.47 4.91
N GLU A 179 10.21 -32.49 4.13
CA GLU A 179 11.58 -32.65 4.62
C GLU A 179 12.15 -31.44 5.36
N ARG A 180 11.48 -30.28 5.27
CA ARG A 180 11.95 -29.02 5.85
C ARG A 180 11.26 -28.66 7.17
N VAL A 181 10.28 -29.44 7.59
CA VAL A 181 9.40 -29.13 8.72
C VAL A 181 9.54 -30.13 9.85
N GLU A 182 9.49 -29.63 11.07
CA GLU A 182 9.53 -30.46 12.28
C GLU A 182 8.21 -31.23 12.48
N ALA A 183 8.27 -32.36 13.18
CA ALA A 183 7.11 -33.24 13.37
C ALA A 183 5.91 -32.52 14.02
N ASP A 184 6.13 -31.61 14.98
CA ASP A 184 5.06 -30.84 15.62
C ASP A 184 4.35 -29.88 14.65
N THR A 185 5.09 -29.36 13.67
CA THR A 185 4.59 -28.47 12.62
C THR A 185 3.78 -29.25 11.59
N VAL A 186 4.22 -30.46 11.24
CA VAL A 186 3.46 -31.41 10.40
C VAL A 186 2.13 -31.78 11.06
N GLU A 187 2.13 -32.11 12.35
CA GLU A 187 0.89 -32.43 13.07
C GLU A 187 -0.06 -31.23 13.17
N ALA A 188 0.49 -30.01 13.34
CA ALA A 188 -0.31 -28.80 13.28
C ALA A 188 -0.98 -28.61 11.91
N ALA A 189 -0.29 -28.92 10.80
CA ALA A 189 -0.85 -28.86 9.46
C ALA A 189 -1.97 -29.89 9.25
N LYS A 190 -1.79 -31.13 9.72
CA LYS A 190 -2.82 -32.19 9.64
C LYS A 190 -4.08 -31.90 10.44
N ALA A 191 -3.99 -31.09 11.49
CA ALA A 191 -5.12 -30.75 12.36
C ALA A 191 -6.06 -29.68 11.77
N ILE A 192 -5.67 -29.05 10.65
CA ILE A 192 -6.47 -28.02 9.98
C ILE A 192 -7.62 -28.72 9.23
N HIS A 193 -8.83 -28.15 9.30
CA HIS A 193 -10.06 -28.66 8.67
C HIS A 193 -10.94 -27.49 8.16
N PRO A 194 -11.91 -27.70 7.24
CA PRO A 194 -12.70 -26.60 6.68
C PRO A 194 -13.29 -25.68 7.77
N GLY A 195 -13.13 -24.37 7.58
CA GLY A 195 -13.54 -23.35 8.55
C GLY A 195 -12.59 -23.13 9.74
N TYR A 196 -11.42 -23.76 9.75
CA TYR A 196 -10.39 -23.52 10.77
C TYR A 196 -9.98 -22.04 10.80
N LYS A 197 -9.89 -21.48 12.00
CA LYS A 197 -9.49 -20.09 12.21
C LYS A 197 -8.06 -20.02 12.75
N ALA A 198 -7.15 -19.45 11.96
CA ALA A 198 -5.77 -19.27 12.35
C ALA A 198 -5.66 -18.32 13.55
N ASP A 199 -5.09 -18.81 14.65
CA ASP A 199 -4.82 -18.03 15.86
C ASP A 199 -3.33 -17.68 15.95
N ILE A 200 -2.85 -17.30 17.13
CA ILE A 200 -1.43 -17.01 17.37
C ILE A 200 -0.61 -18.30 17.43
N ALA A 201 -1.18 -19.41 17.93
CA ALA A 201 -0.47 -20.67 18.02
C ALA A 201 -0.15 -21.21 16.62
N LEU A 202 -1.11 -21.17 15.71
CA LEU A 202 -0.89 -21.57 14.31
C LEU A 202 0.09 -20.61 13.60
N ALA A 203 -0.01 -19.29 13.83
CA ALA A 203 0.93 -18.33 13.25
C ALA A 203 2.40 -18.58 13.68
N LYS A 204 2.63 -19.11 14.90
CA LYS A 204 3.97 -19.56 15.32
C LYS A 204 4.45 -20.79 14.56
N GLN A 205 3.55 -21.68 14.16
CA GLN A 205 3.90 -22.83 13.32
C GLN A 205 4.25 -22.38 11.90
N PHE A 206 3.58 -21.34 11.37
CA PHE A 206 3.95 -20.74 10.09
C PHE A 206 5.39 -20.22 10.12
N ALA A 207 5.75 -19.45 11.15
CA ALA A 207 7.12 -18.95 11.32
C ALA A 207 8.14 -20.11 11.33
N LYS A 208 7.86 -21.18 12.10
CA LYS A 208 8.72 -22.38 12.14
C LYS A 208 8.86 -23.06 10.78
N ALA A 209 7.77 -23.25 10.04
CA ALA A 209 7.80 -23.95 8.75
C ALA A 209 8.72 -23.25 7.74
N TYR A 210 8.72 -21.92 7.72
CA TYR A 210 9.51 -21.15 6.76
C TYR A 210 10.92 -20.81 7.25
N LYS A 211 11.35 -21.35 8.40
CA LYS A 211 12.68 -21.15 8.95
C LYS A 211 13.77 -21.48 7.92
N GLY A 212 14.77 -20.60 7.85
CA GLY A 212 15.93 -20.75 6.97
C GLY A 212 15.68 -20.38 5.51
N MET A 213 14.44 -20.09 5.10
CA MET A 213 14.20 -19.49 3.79
C MET A 213 14.70 -18.05 3.79
N THR A 214 15.34 -17.65 2.70
CA THR A 214 15.49 -16.22 2.41
C THR A 214 14.12 -15.59 2.17
N VAL A 215 14.02 -14.28 2.41
CA VAL A 215 12.80 -13.52 2.12
C VAL A 215 12.41 -13.63 0.63
N ASP A 216 13.40 -13.67 -0.27
CA ASP A 216 13.18 -13.81 -1.71
C ASP A 216 12.69 -15.21 -2.08
N GLU A 217 13.29 -16.28 -1.54
CA GLU A 217 12.82 -17.67 -1.76
C GLU A 217 11.39 -17.87 -1.24
N PHE A 218 11.08 -17.28 -0.09
CA PHE A 218 9.73 -17.36 0.47
C PHE A 218 8.73 -16.57 -0.38
N TYR A 219 9.11 -15.38 -0.85
CA TYR A 219 8.29 -14.61 -1.80
C TYR A 219 7.99 -15.42 -3.06
N ASP A 220 9.00 -16.04 -3.67
CA ASP A 220 8.83 -16.85 -4.87
C ASP A 220 7.94 -18.07 -4.62
N TYR A 221 8.08 -18.71 -3.45
CA TYR A 221 7.18 -19.80 -3.05
C TYR A 221 5.72 -19.35 -2.97
N VAL A 222 5.44 -18.21 -2.32
CA VAL A 222 4.08 -17.63 -2.24
C VAL A 222 3.51 -17.40 -3.64
N VAL A 223 4.29 -16.81 -4.54
CA VAL A 223 3.85 -16.58 -5.93
C VAL A 223 3.55 -17.89 -6.65
N SER A 224 4.42 -18.90 -6.50
CA SER A 224 4.25 -20.21 -7.12
C SER A 224 3.01 -20.95 -6.59
N PHE A 225 2.74 -20.85 -5.29
CA PHE A 225 1.54 -21.41 -4.67
C PHE A 225 0.27 -20.78 -5.25
N GLY A 226 0.30 -19.48 -5.54
CA GLY A 226 -0.80 -18.76 -6.19
C GLY A 226 -1.26 -19.33 -7.54
N GLU A 227 -0.40 -20.08 -8.25
CA GLU A 227 -0.74 -20.74 -9.51
C GLU A 227 -1.46 -22.09 -9.32
N LYS A 228 -1.45 -22.67 -8.11
CA LYS A 228 -2.16 -23.91 -7.82
C LYS A 228 -3.68 -23.68 -7.84
N TYR A 229 -4.41 -24.70 -8.28
CA TYR A 229 -5.87 -24.73 -8.20
C TYR A 229 -6.33 -25.12 -6.79
N THR A 230 -7.41 -24.50 -6.35
CA THR A 230 -8.09 -24.86 -5.10
C THR A 230 -9.20 -25.88 -5.36
N ASP A 231 -9.47 -26.77 -4.41
CA ASP A 231 -10.59 -27.71 -4.48
C ASP A 231 -11.94 -27.06 -4.16
N SER A 232 -11.92 -25.92 -3.47
CA SER A 232 -13.14 -25.25 -2.98
C SER A 232 -13.92 -24.57 -4.10
N PHE A 233 -13.31 -24.40 -5.27
CA PHE A 233 -13.90 -23.77 -6.45
C PHE A 233 -13.48 -24.50 -7.71
N ASN A 234 -14.39 -24.62 -8.67
CA ASN A 234 -14.06 -25.12 -9.99
C ASN A 234 -13.29 -24.05 -10.77
N ASN A 235 -12.16 -24.44 -11.35
CA ASN A 235 -11.33 -23.61 -12.23
C ASN A 235 -10.78 -22.32 -11.59
N MET A 236 -10.62 -22.29 -10.27
CA MET A 236 -9.97 -21.17 -9.57
C MET A 236 -8.55 -21.55 -9.16
N ARG A 237 -7.57 -20.72 -9.53
CA ARG A 237 -6.27 -20.70 -8.86
C ARG A 237 -6.32 -19.77 -7.66
N TYR A 238 -5.49 -20.01 -6.65
CA TYR A 238 -5.49 -19.16 -5.46
C TYR A 238 -5.28 -17.66 -5.76
N LYS A 239 -4.47 -17.31 -6.77
CA LYS A 239 -4.29 -15.91 -7.19
C LYS A 239 -5.53 -15.28 -7.87
N ASP A 240 -6.44 -16.10 -8.39
CA ASP A 240 -7.67 -15.65 -9.07
C ASP A 240 -8.78 -15.31 -8.06
N GLY A 241 -8.57 -15.56 -6.76
CA GLY A 241 -9.54 -15.36 -5.67
C GLY A 241 -9.79 -13.91 -5.24
N PHE A 242 -9.25 -12.91 -5.93
CA PHE A 242 -9.59 -11.50 -5.67
C PHE A 242 -11.02 -11.18 -6.09
N TYR A 243 -11.78 -10.51 -5.22
CA TYR A 243 -13.15 -10.11 -5.53
C TYR A 243 -13.15 -8.97 -6.55
N LEU A 244 -13.70 -9.21 -7.74
CA LEU A 244 -13.77 -8.22 -8.83
C LEU A 244 -14.37 -6.86 -8.41
N PRO A 245 -15.44 -6.78 -7.58
CA PRO A 245 -15.99 -5.51 -7.11
C PRO A 245 -14.99 -4.73 -6.26
N MET A 246 -14.16 -5.44 -5.48
CA MET A 246 -13.16 -4.84 -4.61
C MET A 246 -11.90 -4.44 -5.38
N VAL A 247 -11.52 -5.20 -6.41
CA VAL A 247 -10.50 -4.79 -7.40
C VAL A 247 -10.92 -3.50 -8.11
N GLU A 248 -12.19 -3.42 -8.55
CA GLU A 248 -12.77 -2.21 -9.15
C GLU A 248 -12.73 -1.04 -8.15
N LEU A 249 -13.07 -1.29 -6.89
CA LEU A 249 -13.03 -0.27 -5.85
C LEU A 249 -11.62 0.26 -5.59
N VAL A 250 -10.62 -0.61 -5.43
CA VAL A 250 -9.22 -0.18 -5.23
C VAL A 250 -8.76 0.70 -6.40
N LYS A 251 -9.09 0.31 -7.64
CA LYS A 251 -8.82 1.12 -8.82
C LYS A 251 -9.57 2.46 -8.78
N TYR A 252 -10.85 2.46 -8.41
CA TYR A 252 -11.69 3.65 -8.33
C TYR A 252 -11.12 4.66 -7.33
N LEU A 253 -10.72 4.21 -6.14
CA LEU A 253 -10.10 5.06 -5.13
C LEU A 253 -8.75 5.61 -5.62
N TYR A 254 -7.91 4.76 -6.21
CA TYR A 254 -6.62 5.19 -6.77
C TYR A 254 -6.78 6.27 -7.85
N ASP A 255 -7.74 6.09 -8.76
CA ASP A 255 -8.03 7.07 -9.83
C ASP A 255 -8.56 8.41 -9.29
N ASN A 256 -9.01 8.44 -8.03
CA ASN A 256 -9.47 9.62 -7.30
C ASN A 256 -8.44 10.14 -6.26
N ASP A 257 -7.16 9.80 -6.47
CA ASP A 257 -6.00 10.20 -5.68
C ASP A 257 -6.02 9.72 -4.21
N PHE A 258 -6.71 8.62 -3.91
CA PHE A 258 -6.52 7.94 -2.62
C PHE A 258 -5.21 7.15 -2.60
N LYS A 259 -4.55 7.16 -1.45
CA LYS A 259 -3.47 6.25 -1.10
C LYS A 259 -4.10 5.00 -0.50
N VAL A 260 -4.09 3.91 -1.25
CA VAL A 260 -4.63 2.62 -0.81
C VAL A 260 -3.54 1.82 -0.10
N TYR A 261 -3.86 1.30 1.09
CA TYR A 261 -3.04 0.41 1.90
C TYR A 261 -3.78 -0.89 2.17
N VAL A 262 -3.01 -1.98 2.25
CA VAL A 262 -3.49 -3.28 2.73
C VAL A 262 -2.94 -3.51 4.15
N VAL A 263 -3.82 -3.87 5.08
CA VAL A 263 -3.56 -4.04 6.51
C VAL A 263 -4.13 -5.40 6.93
N SER A 264 -3.35 -6.46 6.69
CA SER A 264 -3.80 -7.85 6.84
C SER A 264 -3.28 -8.50 8.13
N GLY A 265 -4.00 -9.51 8.62
CA GLY A 265 -3.51 -10.45 9.64
C GLY A 265 -2.55 -11.52 9.09
N THR A 266 -2.45 -11.67 7.78
CA THR A 266 -1.47 -12.50 7.07
C THR A 266 -0.06 -11.90 7.19
N GLU A 267 0.99 -12.73 7.15
CA GLU A 267 2.38 -12.27 7.23
C GLU A 267 2.74 -11.30 6.09
N VAL A 268 3.51 -10.26 6.39
CA VAL A 268 3.72 -9.10 5.51
C VAL A 268 4.39 -9.45 4.17
N THR A 269 5.34 -10.38 4.14
CA THR A 269 5.99 -10.86 2.91
C THR A 269 5.01 -11.63 2.04
N THR A 270 4.20 -12.50 2.66
CA THR A 270 3.10 -13.23 2.03
C THR A 270 2.08 -12.27 1.43
N THR A 271 1.59 -11.30 2.21
CA THR A 271 0.66 -10.27 1.75
C THR A 271 1.26 -9.44 0.61
N ARG A 272 2.55 -9.08 0.67
CA ARG A 272 3.25 -8.35 -0.39
C ARG A 272 3.33 -9.16 -1.67
N ALA A 273 3.65 -10.44 -1.59
CA ALA A 273 3.73 -11.33 -2.75
C ALA A 273 2.37 -11.47 -3.43
N ILE A 274 1.31 -11.73 -2.65
CA ILE A 274 -0.07 -11.83 -3.14
C ILE A 274 -0.49 -10.52 -3.82
N VAL A 275 -0.36 -9.37 -3.12
CA VAL A 275 -0.80 -8.07 -3.65
C VAL A 275 0.01 -7.66 -4.90
N ALA A 276 1.32 -7.86 -4.91
CA ALA A 276 2.17 -7.49 -6.05
C ALA A 276 1.93 -8.34 -7.31
N ASN A 277 1.35 -9.54 -7.16
CA ASN A 277 1.02 -10.45 -8.26
C ASN A 277 -0.50 -10.54 -8.52
N SER A 278 -1.25 -9.56 -8.04
CA SER A 278 -2.71 -9.47 -8.18
C SER A 278 -3.15 -8.38 -9.18
N PRO A 279 -4.44 -8.34 -9.54
CA PRO A 279 -5.02 -7.24 -10.31
C PRO A 279 -4.86 -5.84 -9.68
N ILE A 280 -4.54 -5.75 -8.38
CA ILE A 280 -4.35 -4.48 -7.68
C ILE A 280 -2.89 -4.01 -7.54
N ALA A 281 -1.93 -4.78 -8.04
CA ALA A 281 -0.48 -4.54 -7.86
C ALA A 281 -0.02 -3.12 -8.20
N LYS A 282 -0.56 -2.51 -9.26
CA LYS A 282 -0.17 -1.16 -9.69
C LYS A 282 -0.80 -0.03 -8.84
N TYR A 283 -1.77 -0.36 -8.00
CA TYR A 283 -2.49 0.58 -7.14
C TYR A 283 -2.00 0.54 -5.69
N VAL A 284 -1.51 -0.62 -5.25
CA VAL A 284 -0.96 -0.87 -3.92
C VAL A 284 0.48 -1.38 -4.06
N PRO A 285 1.48 -0.50 -4.03
CA PRO A 285 2.88 -0.92 -4.04
C PRO A 285 3.26 -1.53 -2.68
N SER A 286 4.32 -2.34 -2.63
CA SER A 286 4.70 -3.16 -1.47
C SER A 286 4.96 -2.37 -0.18
N GLU A 287 5.38 -1.10 -0.27
CA GLU A 287 5.53 -0.21 0.89
C GLU A 287 4.20 0.21 1.53
N ARG A 288 3.06 -0.10 0.91
CA ARG A 288 1.71 0.13 1.43
C ARG A 288 1.02 -1.14 1.91
N VAL A 289 1.81 -2.17 2.16
CA VAL A 289 1.35 -3.42 2.74
C VAL A 289 1.87 -3.54 4.16
N ILE A 290 0.95 -3.73 5.10
CA ILE A 290 1.17 -3.90 6.54
C ILE A 290 0.58 -5.26 6.89
N GLY A 291 1.37 -6.12 7.54
CA GLY A 291 0.98 -7.49 7.85
C GLY A 291 1.48 -7.93 9.23
N SER A 292 1.24 -9.21 9.54
CA SER A 292 1.92 -9.90 10.65
C SER A 292 3.42 -10.03 10.37
N GLU A 293 4.21 -10.18 11.42
CA GLU A 293 5.67 -10.15 11.32
C GLU A 293 6.28 -11.44 11.89
N PHE A 294 7.09 -12.08 11.07
CA PHE A 294 8.06 -13.09 11.50
C PHE A 294 9.44 -12.44 11.58
N GLU A 295 10.28 -12.95 12.46
CA GLU A 295 11.61 -12.44 12.64
C GLU A 295 12.48 -12.78 11.44
N THR A 296 13.17 -11.76 10.95
CA THR A 296 14.16 -11.88 9.89
C THR A 296 15.49 -11.38 10.40
N GLU A 297 16.53 -12.12 10.06
CA GLU A 297 17.91 -11.73 10.30
C GLU A 297 18.70 -11.83 9.00
N THR A 298 19.97 -11.43 9.03
CA THR A 298 20.86 -11.71 7.89
C THR A 298 21.48 -13.09 8.06
N ASN A 299 21.73 -13.81 6.96
CA ASN A 299 22.44 -15.09 6.96
C ASN A 299 23.80 -15.04 7.69
N GLY A 300 24.50 -13.90 7.70
CA GLY A 300 25.73 -13.70 8.47
C GLY A 300 25.53 -13.41 9.96
N ASN A 301 24.28 -13.31 10.44
CA ASN A 301 23.94 -12.87 11.79
C ASN A 301 23.01 -13.80 12.59
N LEU A 302 22.51 -14.90 12.01
CA LEU A 302 21.38 -15.72 12.50
C LEU A 302 21.37 -16.09 14.00
N ASP A 303 22.50 -16.05 14.70
CA ASP A 303 22.64 -16.45 16.11
C ASP A 303 23.18 -15.34 17.03
N ALA A 304 23.39 -14.13 16.52
CA ALA A 304 24.20 -13.15 17.21
C ALA A 304 23.36 -12.09 17.97
N GLY A 305 22.03 -12.10 17.84
CA GLY A 305 21.12 -11.25 18.60
C GLY A 305 21.05 -9.79 18.14
N PHE A 306 20.13 -9.00 18.73
CA PHE A 306 19.75 -7.66 18.24
C PHE A 306 20.82 -6.56 18.39
N ASP A 307 21.80 -6.70 19.29
CA ASP A 307 22.77 -5.65 19.63
C ASP A 307 24.21 -6.18 19.64
N ASN A 308 24.63 -6.76 18.52
CA ASN A 308 25.97 -7.35 18.38
C ASN A 308 26.91 -6.53 17.49
N GLY A 309 26.44 -5.39 16.98
CA GLY A 309 27.21 -4.54 16.08
C GLY A 309 27.44 -5.13 14.68
N TYR A 310 26.73 -6.18 14.29
CA TYR A 310 26.79 -6.73 12.94
C TYR A 310 26.34 -5.69 11.92
N VAL A 311 27.14 -5.53 10.87
CA VAL A 311 26.86 -4.61 9.77
C VAL A 311 26.70 -5.44 8.51
N TYR A 312 25.64 -5.16 7.74
CA TYR A 312 25.34 -5.82 6.48
C TYR A 312 26.59 -5.94 5.59
N GLN A 313 26.89 -7.16 5.17
CA GLN A 313 28.02 -7.50 4.31
C GLN A 313 27.56 -7.76 2.87
N LYS A 314 28.49 -7.62 1.93
CA LYS A 314 28.21 -7.97 0.53
C LYS A 314 27.92 -9.47 0.42
N GLY A 315 26.71 -9.80 -0.04
CA GLY A 315 26.24 -11.19 -0.14
C GLY A 315 25.26 -11.59 0.94
N ASP A 316 24.96 -10.69 1.89
CA ASP A 316 23.95 -10.95 2.89
C ASP A 316 22.56 -11.01 2.27
N SER A 317 21.78 -11.97 2.74
CA SER A 317 20.36 -12.11 2.45
C SER A 317 19.56 -12.05 3.75
N PHE A 318 18.34 -11.54 3.68
CA PHE A 318 17.41 -11.63 4.80
C PHE A 318 16.81 -13.03 4.84
N VAL A 319 16.81 -13.65 6.01
CA VAL A 319 16.42 -15.04 6.26
C VAL A 319 15.46 -15.09 7.44
N PHE A 320 14.42 -15.91 7.35
CA PHE A 320 13.51 -16.15 8.47
C PHE A 320 14.16 -17.03 9.53
N THR A 321 14.14 -16.59 10.80
CA THR A 321 14.77 -17.32 11.91
C THR A 321 13.90 -18.47 12.44
N GLY A 322 12.62 -18.47 12.10
CA GLY A 322 11.61 -19.34 12.70
C GLY A 322 10.83 -18.70 13.85
N ASN A 323 11.22 -17.51 14.29
CA ASN A 323 10.57 -16.82 15.39
C ASN A 323 9.41 -15.93 14.90
N PHE A 324 8.37 -15.88 15.72
CA PHE A 324 7.19 -15.06 15.50
C PHE A 324 7.29 -13.76 16.32
N ILE A 325 7.06 -12.61 15.70
CA ILE A 325 7.09 -11.31 16.38
C ILE A 325 5.68 -10.89 16.80
N GLN A 326 4.77 -10.72 15.84
CA GLN A 326 3.43 -10.22 16.12
C GLN A 326 2.38 -10.62 15.08
N LYS A 327 1.12 -10.71 15.54
CA LYS A 327 -0.05 -10.88 14.69
C LYS A 327 -0.78 -9.56 14.52
N ASN A 328 -1.00 -9.13 13.28
CA ASN A 328 -1.60 -7.84 12.96
C ASN A 328 -3.14 -7.90 12.93
N LEU A 329 -3.75 -8.13 14.09
CA LEU A 329 -5.22 -8.23 14.28
C LEU A 329 -5.72 -7.31 15.39
N ASN A 330 -7.01 -7.00 15.38
CA ASN A 330 -7.67 -6.19 16.41
C ASN A 330 -6.92 -4.84 16.58
N ILE A 331 -6.62 -4.45 17.83
CA ILE A 331 -5.89 -3.22 18.17
C ILE A 331 -4.49 -3.12 17.54
N ARG A 332 -3.88 -4.23 17.09
CA ARG A 332 -2.58 -4.17 16.39
C ARG A 332 -2.71 -3.51 15.01
N LYS A 333 -3.85 -3.65 14.32
CA LYS A 333 -4.08 -2.98 13.03
C LYS A 333 -3.96 -1.44 13.14
N PRO A 334 -4.71 -0.72 14.01
CA PRO A 334 -4.55 0.72 14.15
C PRO A 334 -3.17 1.14 14.69
N ILE A 335 -2.56 0.37 15.60
CA ILE A 335 -1.18 0.63 16.05
C ILE A 335 -0.20 0.61 14.87
N ASN A 336 -0.29 -0.40 14.01
CA ASN A 336 0.60 -0.54 12.87
C ASN A 336 0.26 0.45 11.75
N ILE A 337 -1.00 0.86 11.57
CA ILE A 337 -1.39 1.99 10.73
C ILE A 337 -0.67 3.26 11.20
N MET A 338 -0.74 3.58 12.50
CA MET A 338 -0.09 4.79 13.03
C MET A 338 1.44 4.72 12.91
N ARG A 339 2.04 3.55 13.14
CA ARG A 339 3.50 3.37 13.00
C ARG A 339 4.01 3.51 11.57
N ASN A 340 3.30 2.94 10.59
CA ASN A 340 3.77 2.87 9.21
C ASN A 340 3.29 4.05 8.34
N ILE A 341 2.09 4.56 8.61
CA ILE A 341 1.47 5.63 7.80
C ILE A 341 1.63 7.00 8.48
N GLY A 342 1.55 7.04 9.82
CA GLY A 342 1.62 8.29 10.59
C GLY A 342 0.40 9.21 10.40
N LYS A 343 -0.69 8.69 9.83
CA LYS A 343 -1.94 9.43 9.59
C LYS A 343 -3.15 8.53 9.80
N GLN A 344 -4.22 9.11 10.31
CA GLN A 344 -5.53 8.47 10.43
C GLN A 344 -6.14 8.28 9.02
N PRO A 345 -6.57 7.06 8.64
CA PRO A 345 -7.29 6.82 7.40
C PRO A 345 -8.64 7.54 7.38
N VAL A 346 -9.18 7.80 6.19
CA VAL A 346 -10.53 8.38 5.99
C VAL A 346 -11.51 7.38 5.40
N LEU A 347 -10.99 6.24 4.92
CA LEU A 347 -11.79 5.06 4.56
C LEU A 347 -11.16 3.80 5.15
N ALA A 348 -11.99 2.92 5.69
CA ALA A 348 -11.58 1.59 6.14
C ALA A 348 -12.52 0.50 5.61
N PHE A 349 -11.95 -0.62 5.20
CA PHE A 349 -12.67 -1.78 4.69
C PHE A 349 -12.21 -3.04 5.41
N GLY A 350 -13.14 -3.85 5.91
CA GLY A 350 -12.89 -5.13 6.57
C GLY A 350 -14.03 -6.11 6.32
N ASN A 351 -13.99 -7.29 6.94
CA ASN A 351 -15.04 -8.30 6.87
C ASN A 351 -15.34 -8.97 8.22
N SER A 352 -14.56 -8.67 9.27
CA SER A 352 -14.61 -9.39 10.53
C SER A 352 -14.60 -8.48 11.76
N SER A 353 -14.88 -9.06 12.93
CA SER A 353 -14.71 -8.33 14.20
C SER A 353 -13.27 -7.95 14.48
N THR A 354 -12.29 -8.64 13.87
CA THR A 354 -10.86 -8.32 14.05
C THR A 354 -10.44 -7.04 13.34
N ASP A 355 -11.30 -6.51 12.47
CA ASP A 355 -11.12 -5.24 11.76
C ASP A 355 -11.76 -4.07 12.48
N SER A 356 -12.64 -4.32 13.47
CA SER A 356 -13.41 -3.27 14.15
C SER A 356 -12.49 -2.19 14.71
N SER A 357 -11.36 -2.53 15.35
CA SER A 357 -10.44 -1.50 15.86
C SER A 357 -9.79 -0.64 14.76
N MET A 358 -9.57 -1.18 13.55
CA MET A 358 -9.10 -0.40 12.40
C MET A 358 -10.20 0.55 11.91
N MET A 359 -11.43 0.08 11.88
CA MET A 359 -12.59 0.84 11.43
C MET A 359 -12.98 1.93 12.43
N ASP A 360 -12.99 1.62 13.72
CA ASP A 360 -13.17 2.57 14.81
C ASP A 360 -12.10 3.66 14.75
N HIS A 361 -10.83 3.28 14.59
CA HIS A 361 -9.75 4.25 14.42
C HIS A 361 -9.93 5.11 13.17
N CYS A 362 -10.58 4.63 12.11
CA CYS A 362 -10.86 5.42 10.92
C CYS A 362 -11.96 6.47 11.18
N ILE A 363 -13.03 6.12 11.89
CA ILE A 363 -14.21 6.98 12.03
C ILE A 363 -14.17 7.87 13.27
N ASP A 364 -13.61 7.39 14.37
CA ASP A 364 -13.64 8.09 15.67
C ASP A 364 -12.69 9.29 15.69
N GLY A 365 -13.20 10.45 16.08
CA GLY A 365 -12.43 11.68 16.21
C GLY A 365 -11.73 12.17 14.92
N ASN A 366 -12.14 11.66 13.75
CA ASN A 366 -11.47 12.02 12.50
C ASN A 366 -11.70 13.49 12.16
N VAL A 367 -10.63 14.19 11.78
CA VAL A 367 -10.69 15.60 11.38
C VAL A 367 -11.41 15.80 10.04
N TYR A 368 -11.52 14.75 9.24
CA TYR A 368 -12.27 14.71 7.99
C TYR A 368 -13.51 13.83 8.12
N LYS A 369 -14.45 13.99 7.18
CA LYS A 369 -15.51 12.99 7.01
C LYS A 369 -14.86 11.64 6.68
N ALA A 370 -15.10 10.65 7.52
CA ALA A 370 -14.61 9.29 7.34
C ALA A 370 -15.78 8.30 7.25
N ALA A 371 -15.52 7.14 6.65
CA ALA A 371 -16.49 6.07 6.55
C ALA A 371 -15.80 4.70 6.63
N ALA A 372 -16.51 3.71 7.13
CA ALA A 372 -16.02 2.34 7.23
C ALA A 372 -17.04 1.36 6.65
N TYR A 373 -16.58 0.40 5.86
CA TYR A 373 -17.39 -0.56 5.13
C TYR A 373 -17.03 -1.99 5.52
N MET A 374 -18.04 -2.83 5.76
CA MET A 374 -17.83 -4.21 6.19
C MET A 374 -18.39 -5.19 5.16
N VAL A 375 -17.52 -5.94 4.49
CA VAL A 375 -17.92 -7.02 3.58
C VAL A 375 -18.52 -8.17 4.38
N VAL A 376 -19.70 -8.61 4.00
CA VAL A 376 -20.43 -9.70 4.62
C VAL A 376 -20.52 -10.84 3.63
N ALA A 377 -19.84 -11.95 3.94
CA ALA A 377 -19.93 -13.19 3.16
C ALA A 377 -21.28 -13.89 3.42
N ASP A 378 -22.33 -13.43 2.74
CA ASP A 378 -23.71 -13.91 2.85
C ASP A 378 -24.21 -14.64 1.59
N ASP A 379 -23.32 -14.92 0.65
CA ASP A 379 -23.63 -15.61 -0.59
C ASP A 379 -23.27 -17.09 -0.51
N GLU A 380 -24.28 -17.96 -0.35
CA GLU A 380 -24.10 -19.42 -0.32
C GLU A 380 -24.08 -20.06 -1.72
N THR A 381 -24.28 -19.29 -2.79
CA THR A 381 -24.38 -19.84 -4.16
C THR A 381 -23.09 -19.64 -4.95
N ARG A 382 -22.55 -18.42 -4.90
CA ARG A 382 -21.34 -18.02 -5.64
C ARG A 382 -20.08 -18.08 -4.77
N GLU A 383 -20.25 -18.21 -3.46
CA GLU A 383 -19.23 -18.19 -2.42
C GLU A 383 -19.57 -19.23 -1.34
N TRP A 384 -18.66 -19.46 -0.40
CA TRP A 384 -18.85 -20.29 0.80
C TRP A 384 -19.28 -19.47 2.02
N GLY A 385 -19.87 -18.30 1.79
CA GLY A 385 -20.54 -17.49 2.80
C GLY A 385 -21.73 -18.22 3.43
N LYS A 386 -22.40 -17.58 4.37
CA LYS A 386 -23.63 -18.07 4.99
C LYS A 386 -24.67 -16.98 4.98
N GLU A 387 -25.88 -17.26 4.52
CA GLU A 387 -26.95 -16.25 4.46
C GLU A 387 -27.25 -15.68 5.85
N SER A 388 -27.13 -16.51 6.90
CA SER A 388 -27.27 -16.06 8.29
C SER A 388 -26.24 -15.00 8.70
N ASN A 389 -25.08 -14.92 8.05
CA ASN A 389 -24.10 -13.86 8.35
C ASN A 389 -24.69 -12.46 8.15
N TRP A 390 -25.60 -12.29 7.19
CA TRP A 390 -26.27 -11.00 6.98
C TRP A 390 -27.13 -10.65 8.20
N THR A 391 -28.03 -11.54 8.61
CA THR A 391 -28.92 -11.29 9.76
C THR A 391 -28.17 -11.18 11.08
N ASP A 392 -27.15 -12.00 11.27
CA ASP A 392 -26.47 -12.16 12.57
C ASP A 392 -25.44 -11.05 12.83
N LYS A 393 -24.79 -10.53 11.77
CA LYS A 393 -23.65 -9.60 11.93
C LYS A 393 -24.00 -8.15 11.60
N THR A 394 -24.88 -7.91 10.63
CA THR A 394 -25.15 -6.54 10.14
C THR A 394 -25.71 -5.60 11.20
N PRO A 395 -26.59 -6.00 12.14
CA PRO A 395 -27.09 -5.08 13.16
C PRO A 395 -25.95 -4.50 14.02
N GLY A 396 -25.00 -5.35 14.42
CA GLY A 396 -23.84 -4.92 15.21
C GLY A 396 -22.85 -4.05 14.42
N TYR A 397 -22.77 -4.21 13.10
CA TYR A 397 -21.97 -3.32 12.25
C TYR A 397 -22.63 -1.95 12.10
N ILE A 398 -23.94 -1.90 11.90
CA ILE A 398 -24.70 -0.65 11.80
C ILE A 398 -24.65 0.13 13.13
N GLU A 399 -24.79 -0.55 14.28
CA GLU A 399 -24.69 0.06 15.60
C GLU A 399 -23.33 0.77 15.82
N LYS A 400 -22.26 0.21 15.26
CA LYS A 400 -20.91 0.79 15.29
C LYS A 400 -20.68 1.89 14.24
N GLY A 401 -21.69 2.19 13.41
CA GLY A 401 -21.60 3.20 12.35
C GLY A 401 -20.88 2.71 11.08
N TYR A 402 -20.74 1.41 10.90
CA TYR A 402 -20.19 0.84 9.67
C TYR A 402 -21.29 0.62 8.63
N VAL A 403 -20.92 0.63 7.35
CA VAL A 403 -21.80 0.30 6.23
C VAL A 403 -21.58 -1.17 5.83
N PRO A 404 -22.53 -2.07 6.07
CA PRO A 404 -22.41 -3.45 5.58
C PRO A 404 -22.48 -3.52 4.05
N VAL A 405 -21.77 -4.48 3.47
CA VAL A 405 -21.73 -4.80 2.04
C VAL A 405 -22.07 -6.27 1.88
N SER A 406 -23.24 -6.57 1.31
CA SER A 406 -23.71 -7.93 1.04
C SER A 406 -22.98 -8.50 -0.17
N MET A 407 -22.21 -9.58 -0.02
CA MET A 407 -21.70 -10.30 -1.19
C MET A 407 -22.84 -10.77 -2.09
N LYS A 408 -23.95 -11.23 -1.51
CA LYS A 408 -25.12 -11.74 -2.24
C LYS A 408 -25.79 -10.65 -3.08
N ASN A 409 -26.03 -9.47 -2.50
CA ASN A 409 -26.88 -8.44 -3.09
C ASN A 409 -26.10 -7.28 -3.72
N ASP A 410 -24.92 -6.93 -3.19
CA ASP A 410 -24.13 -5.80 -3.67
C ASP A 410 -23.12 -6.18 -4.75
N PHE A 411 -22.65 -7.43 -4.77
CA PHE A 411 -21.73 -7.90 -5.82
C PHE A 411 -22.50 -8.53 -6.97
N ALA A 412 -22.46 -7.89 -8.14
CA ALA A 412 -23.04 -8.44 -9.36
C ALA A 412 -22.23 -9.65 -9.86
N GLN A 413 -20.91 -9.61 -9.68
CA GLN A 413 -20.00 -10.69 -10.03
C GLN A 413 -18.82 -10.72 -9.06
N ILE A 414 -18.59 -11.87 -8.41
CA ILE A 414 -17.54 -12.02 -7.38
C ILE A 414 -16.18 -12.32 -8.03
N TYR A 415 -16.12 -13.33 -8.89
CA TYR A 415 -14.89 -13.84 -9.50
C TYR A 415 -14.92 -13.74 -11.04
N PRO A 416 -13.77 -13.88 -11.72
CA PRO A 416 -13.71 -14.03 -13.18
C PRO A 416 -14.69 -15.07 -13.74
N GLU A 417 -15.13 -14.87 -14.99
CA GLU A 417 -16.04 -15.81 -15.67
C GLU A 417 -15.44 -17.23 -15.73
N GLY A 418 -16.29 -18.23 -15.58
CA GLY A 418 -15.90 -19.66 -15.60
C GLY A 418 -15.44 -20.21 -14.25
N ILE A 419 -15.34 -19.38 -13.21
CA ILE A 419 -15.12 -19.83 -11.84
C ILE A 419 -16.46 -20.03 -11.14
N THR A 420 -16.67 -21.19 -10.54
CA THR A 420 -17.88 -21.52 -9.77
C THR A 420 -17.53 -22.19 -8.45
N LYS A 421 -18.42 -22.09 -7.47
CA LYS A 421 -18.29 -22.81 -6.21
C LYS A 421 -18.27 -24.33 -6.46
N ALA A 422 -17.35 -25.06 -5.83
CA ALA A 422 -17.34 -26.52 -5.89
C ALA A 422 -18.43 -27.12 -4.99
N GLU A 423 -18.65 -28.43 -5.10
CA GLU A 423 -19.60 -29.15 -4.24
C GLU A 423 -19.10 -29.28 -2.80
N THR A 424 -17.77 -29.35 -2.61
CA THR A 424 -17.12 -29.41 -1.29
C THR A 424 -15.99 -28.37 -1.20
N GLN A 425 -15.68 -27.90 0.01
CA GLN A 425 -14.55 -26.99 0.25
C GLN A 425 -13.19 -27.69 0.19
N GLU A 426 -13.18 -29.00 0.40
CA GLU A 426 -12.02 -29.87 0.38
C GLU A 426 -12.40 -31.17 -0.32
N LYS A 427 -11.52 -31.70 -1.17
CA LYS A 427 -11.62 -33.08 -1.61
C LYS A 427 -10.82 -33.95 -0.65
N THR A 428 -11.51 -34.69 0.20
CA THR A 428 -10.90 -35.86 0.83
C THR A 428 -10.59 -36.84 -0.29
N GLU A 429 -9.39 -37.42 -0.33
CA GLU A 429 -9.13 -38.59 -1.19
C GLU A 429 -10.16 -39.67 -0.82
N GLU A 430 -11.22 -39.81 -1.61
CA GLU A 430 -12.06 -41.00 -1.55
C GLU A 430 -11.13 -42.17 -1.84
N THR A 431 -11.09 -43.11 -0.90
CA THR A 431 -10.45 -44.41 -1.02
C THR A 431 -10.61 -44.93 -2.44
N VAL A 432 -9.52 -44.94 -3.20
CA VAL A 432 -9.43 -45.73 -4.43
C VAL A 432 -9.91 -47.13 -4.05
N PRO A 433 -11.02 -47.65 -4.63
CA PRO A 433 -11.44 -49.01 -4.34
C PRO A 433 -10.25 -49.90 -4.67
N ALA A 434 -9.81 -50.73 -3.72
CA ALA A 434 -8.75 -51.68 -3.95
C ALA A 434 -9.04 -52.42 -5.25
N ALA A 435 -8.11 -52.32 -6.22
CA ALA A 435 -8.26 -52.97 -7.51
C ALA A 435 -8.58 -54.45 -7.28
N ALA A 436 -9.69 -54.90 -7.88
CA ALA A 436 -10.22 -56.26 -7.77
C ALA A 436 -9.31 -57.29 -8.44
#